data_AF-A0A127P679-F1
#
_entry.id   AF-A0A127P679-F1
#
_cell.length_a   1.000
_cell.length_b   1.000
_cell.length_c   1.000
_cell.angle_alpha   90.00
_cell.angle_beta   90.00
_cell.angle_gamma   90.00
#
_symmetry.space_group_name_H-M   'P 1'
#
loop_
_entity.id
_entity.type
_entity.pdbx_description
1 polymer ?
#
loop_
_entity_poly.entity_id
_entity_poly.type
_entity_poly.pdbx_seq_one_letter_code
_entity_poly.pdbx_strand_id
1 'polypeptide(L)'
;MEYIYRYDSWSSHINMYGDMLRANWWSLKYRDSWKHQTLMEKEPTLAEGEAIFRISFWKDDTALYSASSPMLWSQLQVLQRVRADHSFFRSFIKEDDDCLPKTAWLFWCVTNRASDRKWSEQGISKKDIEVLDFDGEWKPFDQSEIMSPPDIRFGKLGFQPYHYLSNGTFPLTVYAASRLVEIDGEASLVFLLNHPVETHQRIYNDANAMQHVLDELLKRVGDFPIKNLRFFIFDDGEKTFDHVHLAEVPMKGEWRLQRVAAKLFGFIPITLTNGYKYTIRLDDRKIIWHQGSGDLVGKILRAFHLEPQKQRIARYVNTVVAARDIAQSKKIISEEATAE
;
A
#
# COMPACT_ATOMS: atom_id res chain seq x y z
N MET A 1 -23.84 11.35 -17.27
CA MET A 1 -23.17 10.03 -17.38
C MET A 1 -23.35 9.34 -16.05
N GLU A 2 -23.90 8.13 -16.04
CA GLU A 2 -24.22 7.40 -14.80
C GLU A 2 -23.03 6.56 -14.36
N TYR A 3 -22.69 6.63 -13.07
CA TYR A 3 -21.65 5.84 -12.43
C TYR A 3 -22.27 4.94 -11.36
N ILE A 4 -21.67 3.77 -11.16
CA ILE A 4 -21.94 2.88 -10.03
C ILE A 4 -20.70 2.82 -9.14
N TYR A 5 -20.91 2.59 -7.85
CA TYR A 5 -19.90 2.87 -6.84
C TYR A 5 -19.52 1.65 -6.03
N ARG A 6 -18.33 1.66 -5.47
CA ARG A 6 -17.81 0.60 -4.62
C ARG A 6 -16.83 1.19 -3.63
N TYR A 7 -16.56 0.48 -2.54
CA TYR A 7 -15.32 0.65 -1.81
C TYR A 7 -14.68 -0.71 -1.57
N ASP A 8 -13.36 -0.77 -1.55
CA ASP A 8 -12.61 -1.92 -1.03
C ASP A 8 -11.47 -1.42 -0.15
N SER A 9 -10.97 -2.28 0.76
CA SER A 9 -9.83 -1.91 1.59
C SER A 9 -8.61 -1.61 0.69
N TRP A 10 -7.84 -0.60 1.06
CA TRP A 10 -6.62 -0.26 0.33
C TRP A 10 -5.65 -1.45 0.24
N SER A 11 -5.53 -2.24 1.32
CA SER A 11 -4.75 -3.49 1.32
C SER A 11 -5.28 -4.53 0.33
N SER A 12 -6.61 -4.61 0.11
CA SER A 12 -7.16 -5.47 -0.93
C SER A 12 -6.70 -5.04 -2.33
N HIS A 13 -6.65 -3.73 -2.62
CA HIS A 13 -6.16 -3.24 -3.91
C HIS A 13 -4.68 -3.48 -4.14
N ILE A 14 -3.86 -3.33 -3.10
CA ILE A 14 -2.43 -3.68 -3.14
C ILE A 14 -2.26 -5.16 -3.51
N ASN A 15 -3.11 -6.02 -2.93
CA ASN A 15 -3.06 -7.47 -3.11
C ASN A 15 -3.89 -7.97 -4.31
N MET A 16 -4.54 -7.08 -5.06
CA MET A 16 -5.26 -7.48 -6.28
C MET A 16 -4.25 -7.91 -7.34
N TYR A 17 -4.19 -9.21 -7.59
CA TYR A 17 -3.41 -9.78 -8.69
C TYR A 17 -3.94 -9.28 -10.04
N GLY A 18 -3.12 -8.49 -10.73
CA GLY A 18 -3.35 -8.01 -12.10
C GLY A 18 -3.95 -6.60 -12.21
N ASP A 19 -4.24 -6.21 -13.44
CA ASP A 19 -4.64 -4.84 -13.81
C ASP A 19 -6.15 -4.66 -13.96
N MET A 20 -6.95 -5.54 -13.32
CA MET A 20 -8.41 -5.53 -13.49
C MET A 20 -9.17 -5.82 -12.19
N LEU A 21 -10.32 -5.15 -12.03
CA LEU A 21 -11.36 -5.47 -11.07
C LEU A 21 -12.25 -6.59 -11.61
N ARG A 22 -12.31 -7.71 -10.90
CA ARG A 22 -12.96 -8.95 -11.37
C ARG A 22 -14.10 -9.36 -10.47
N ALA A 23 -15.10 -10.02 -11.05
CA ALA A 23 -16.15 -10.69 -10.29
C ALA A 23 -15.56 -11.89 -9.54
N ASN A 24 -16.01 -12.10 -8.30
CA ASN A 24 -15.57 -13.18 -7.42
C ASN A 24 -16.48 -14.39 -7.60
N TRP A 25 -15.90 -15.59 -7.54
CA TRP A 25 -16.66 -16.84 -7.49
C TRP A 25 -17.56 -16.85 -6.26
N TRP A 26 -18.81 -17.26 -6.47
CA TRP A 26 -19.79 -17.42 -5.41
C TRP A 26 -20.24 -18.88 -5.32
N SER A 27 -20.43 -19.34 -4.08
CA SER A 27 -21.03 -20.63 -3.77
C SER A 27 -21.71 -20.56 -2.42
N LEU A 28 -22.85 -21.23 -2.27
CA LEU A 28 -23.55 -21.37 -1.00
C LEU A 28 -22.69 -22.05 0.09
N LYS A 29 -21.71 -22.88 -0.31
CA LYS A 29 -20.81 -23.58 0.62
C LYS A 29 -19.69 -22.70 1.16
N TYR A 30 -19.45 -21.53 0.57
CA TYR A 30 -18.37 -20.63 0.99
C TYR A 30 -18.83 -19.74 2.15
N ARG A 31 -18.06 -19.75 3.25
CA ARG A 31 -18.46 -19.18 4.56
C ARG A 31 -18.88 -17.71 4.51
N ASP A 32 -18.22 -16.91 3.68
CA ASP A 32 -18.42 -15.45 3.63
C ASP A 32 -19.33 -15.02 2.46
N SER A 33 -20.02 -15.96 1.81
CA SER A 33 -20.96 -15.67 0.73
C SER A 33 -22.28 -15.13 1.30
N TRP A 34 -22.65 -13.93 0.85
CA TRP A 34 -24.01 -13.42 1.04
C TRP A 34 -25.00 -14.31 0.29
N LYS A 35 -26.10 -14.69 0.94
CA LYS A 35 -27.06 -15.68 0.44
C LYS A 35 -28.12 -15.01 -0.43
N HIS A 36 -27.72 -14.61 -1.63
CA HIS A 36 -28.62 -14.05 -2.63
C HIS A 36 -29.57 -15.13 -3.16
N GLN A 37 -30.88 -14.89 -3.10
CA GLN A 37 -31.91 -15.85 -3.45
C GLN A 37 -31.73 -16.37 -4.89
N THR A 38 -31.53 -15.46 -5.84
CA THR A 38 -31.33 -15.78 -7.27
C THR A 38 -30.10 -16.66 -7.51
N LEU A 39 -29.00 -16.42 -6.77
CA LEU A 39 -27.78 -17.23 -6.88
C LEU A 39 -27.95 -18.62 -6.25
N MET A 40 -28.66 -18.70 -5.11
CA MET A 40 -28.98 -19.98 -4.48
C MET A 40 -29.90 -20.84 -5.36
N GLU A 41 -30.84 -20.23 -6.06
CA GLU A 41 -31.72 -20.90 -7.02
C GLU A 41 -30.94 -21.36 -8.25
N LYS A 42 -29.92 -20.58 -8.67
CA LYS A 42 -29.12 -20.90 -9.85
C LYS A 42 -28.08 -22.00 -9.63
N GLU A 43 -27.39 -22.01 -8.48
CA GLU A 43 -26.25 -22.91 -8.22
C GLU A 43 -26.56 -24.42 -8.42
N PRO A 44 -27.72 -24.96 -8.02
CA PRO A 44 -28.07 -26.36 -8.27
C PRO A 44 -28.25 -26.72 -9.75
N THR A 45 -28.37 -25.73 -10.63
CA THR A 45 -28.60 -25.91 -12.08
C THR A 45 -27.32 -25.83 -12.91
N LEU A 46 -26.17 -25.59 -12.29
CA LEU A 46 -24.89 -25.44 -12.98
C LEU A 46 -24.43 -26.79 -13.56
N ALA A 47 -23.94 -26.75 -14.79
CA ALA A 47 -23.27 -27.91 -15.38
C ALA A 47 -21.91 -28.15 -14.70
N GLU A 48 -21.35 -29.35 -14.90
CA GLU A 48 -20.00 -29.65 -14.42
C GLU A 48 -18.98 -28.67 -15.02
N GLY A 49 -18.17 -28.07 -14.15
CA GLY A 49 -17.16 -27.06 -14.53
C GLY A 49 -17.69 -25.62 -14.60
N GLU A 50 -18.99 -25.38 -14.52
CA GLU A 50 -19.55 -24.03 -14.43
C GLU A 50 -19.50 -23.48 -13.00
N ALA A 51 -19.42 -22.15 -12.90
CA ALA A 51 -19.53 -21.45 -11.62
C ALA A 51 -20.22 -20.09 -11.80
N ILE A 52 -20.82 -19.63 -10.70
CA ILE A 52 -21.37 -18.28 -10.60
C ILE A 52 -20.25 -17.31 -10.23
N PHE A 53 -20.10 -16.22 -10.98
CA PHE A 53 -19.24 -15.10 -10.63
C PHE A 53 -20.07 -13.86 -10.41
N ARG A 54 -19.85 -13.17 -9.29
CA ARG A 54 -20.60 -11.95 -8.93
C ARG A 54 -19.74 -10.79 -8.49
N ILE A 55 -20.26 -9.60 -8.71
CA ILE A 55 -19.72 -8.32 -8.26
C ILE A 55 -20.89 -7.41 -7.90
N SER A 56 -20.77 -6.69 -6.78
CA SER A 56 -21.81 -5.75 -6.34
C SER A 56 -21.27 -4.33 -6.39
N PHE A 57 -22.16 -3.38 -6.68
CA PHE A 57 -21.88 -1.95 -6.65
C PHE A 57 -23.04 -1.21 -5.99
N TRP A 58 -22.77 -0.18 -5.21
CA TRP A 58 -23.78 0.80 -4.81
C TRP A 58 -24.33 1.52 -6.03
N LYS A 59 -25.63 1.75 -6.04
CA LYS A 59 -26.33 2.34 -7.20
C LYS A 59 -25.90 3.78 -7.47
N ASP A 60 -25.63 4.51 -6.40
CA ASP A 60 -25.24 5.91 -6.42
C ASP A 60 -24.29 6.24 -5.25
N ASP A 61 -23.79 7.47 -5.24
CA ASP A 61 -22.89 7.98 -4.21
C ASP A 61 -23.59 8.12 -2.86
N THR A 62 -24.89 8.44 -2.84
CA THR A 62 -25.69 8.50 -1.61
C THR A 62 -25.73 7.15 -0.90
N ALA A 63 -26.04 6.07 -1.63
CA ALA A 63 -26.06 4.71 -1.10
C ALA A 63 -24.67 4.27 -0.61
N LEU A 64 -23.62 4.59 -1.38
CA LEU A 64 -22.23 4.36 -0.99
C LEU A 64 -21.92 5.00 0.37
N TYR A 65 -22.17 6.31 0.51
CA TYR A 65 -21.82 7.03 1.72
C TYR A 65 -22.70 6.65 2.91
N SER A 66 -23.99 6.37 2.71
CA SER A 66 -24.89 5.90 3.76
C SER A 66 -24.48 4.54 4.33
N ALA A 67 -23.96 3.64 3.48
CA ALA A 67 -23.45 2.34 3.90
C ALA A 67 -22.08 2.43 4.60
N SER A 68 -21.37 3.54 4.45
CA SER A 68 -20.01 3.67 4.92
C SER A 68 -19.94 4.25 6.34
N SER A 69 -19.77 3.35 7.31
CA SER A 69 -19.59 3.69 8.73
C SER A 69 -18.21 4.33 9.02
N PRO A 70 -18.11 5.23 10.01
CA PRO A 70 -16.83 5.68 10.58
C PRO A 70 -15.84 4.55 10.91
N MET A 71 -16.37 3.38 11.28
CA MET A 71 -15.55 2.19 11.58
C MET A 71 -14.89 1.61 10.32
N LEU A 72 -15.55 1.67 9.16
CA LEU A 72 -14.98 1.25 7.88
C LEU A 72 -13.84 2.19 7.46
N TRP A 73 -13.93 3.48 7.78
CA TRP A 73 -12.90 4.47 7.45
C TRP A 73 -11.59 4.33 8.22
N SER A 74 -11.61 3.65 9.37
CA SER A 74 -10.39 3.35 10.13
C SER A 74 -9.40 2.46 9.36
N GLN A 75 -9.86 1.73 8.34
CA GLN A 75 -9.05 0.77 7.57
C GLN A 75 -8.54 1.28 6.21
N LEU A 76 -8.66 2.58 5.92
CA LEU A 76 -8.43 3.17 4.59
C LEU A 76 -9.17 2.41 3.48
N GLN A 77 -10.48 2.64 3.36
CA GLN A 77 -11.31 2.07 2.29
C GLN A 77 -11.26 3.01 1.08
N VAL A 78 -10.81 2.51 -0.06
CA VAL A 78 -10.72 3.29 -1.30
C VAL A 78 -12.09 3.33 -1.96
N LEU A 79 -12.68 4.51 -2.11
CA LEU A 79 -13.92 4.67 -2.85
C LEU A 79 -13.60 4.64 -4.33
N GLN A 80 -14.42 3.93 -5.08
CA GLN A 80 -14.26 3.71 -6.51
C GLN A 80 -15.59 3.94 -7.22
N ARG A 81 -15.50 4.39 -8.46
CA ARG A 81 -16.64 4.43 -9.37
C ARG A 81 -16.26 3.95 -10.76
N VAL A 82 -17.21 3.32 -11.41
CA VAL A 82 -17.11 2.83 -12.79
C VAL A 82 -18.35 3.28 -13.53
N ARG A 83 -18.21 3.57 -14.83
CA ARG A 83 -19.36 3.90 -15.66
C ARG A 83 -20.37 2.76 -15.67
N ALA A 84 -21.65 3.08 -15.48
CA ALA A 84 -22.72 2.09 -15.41
C ALA A 84 -22.94 1.34 -16.74
N ASP A 85 -22.54 1.94 -17.86
CA ASP A 85 -22.62 1.40 -19.22
C ASP A 85 -21.36 0.64 -19.68
N HIS A 86 -20.43 0.34 -18.77
CA HIS A 86 -19.18 -0.33 -19.08
C HIS A 86 -19.39 -1.72 -19.72
N SER A 87 -18.60 -2.03 -20.76
CA SER A 87 -18.79 -3.23 -21.60
C SER A 87 -18.70 -4.56 -20.83
N PHE A 88 -17.91 -4.59 -19.75
CA PHE A 88 -17.81 -5.72 -18.83
C PHE A 88 -19.17 -6.22 -18.33
N PHE A 89 -20.15 -5.33 -18.10
CA PHE A 89 -21.45 -5.71 -17.55
C PHE A 89 -22.41 -6.33 -18.58
N ARG A 90 -22.08 -6.31 -19.88
CA ARG A 90 -22.99 -6.82 -20.93
C ARG A 90 -23.24 -8.32 -20.85
N SER A 91 -22.30 -9.09 -20.29
CA SER A 91 -22.42 -10.53 -20.07
C SER A 91 -23.02 -10.89 -18.71
N PHE A 92 -23.41 -9.91 -17.91
CA PHE A 92 -23.92 -10.09 -16.56
C PHE A 92 -25.43 -9.85 -16.52
N ILE A 93 -26.11 -10.63 -15.70
CA ILE A 93 -27.45 -10.32 -15.21
C ILE A 93 -27.26 -9.20 -14.18
N LYS A 94 -28.02 -8.11 -14.36
CA LYS A 94 -28.08 -6.97 -13.43
C LYS A 94 -29.42 -7.01 -12.70
N GLU A 95 -29.39 -7.05 -11.38
CA GLU A 95 -30.59 -7.04 -10.54
C GLU A 95 -30.37 -6.25 -9.25
N ASP A 96 -31.47 -5.88 -8.59
CA ASP A 96 -31.41 -5.29 -7.25
C ASP A 96 -30.78 -6.30 -6.28
N ASP A 97 -29.79 -5.85 -5.50
CA ASP A 97 -29.16 -6.73 -4.51
C ASP A 97 -30.14 -7.00 -3.38
N ASP A 98 -30.64 -8.22 -3.28
CA ASP A 98 -31.65 -8.64 -2.29
C ASP A 98 -31.13 -8.60 -0.83
N CYS A 99 -29.81 -8.62 -0.65
CA CYS A 99 -29.18 -8.42 0.66
C CYS A 99 -29.02 -6.93 1.01
N LEU A 100 -29.08 -6.05 0.01
CA LEU A 100 -28.98 -4.59 0.15
C LEU A 100 -30.04 -3.87 -0.73
N PRO A 101 -31.34 -4.12 -0.49
CA PRO A 101 -32.40 -3.72 -1.43
C PRO A 101 -32.42 -2.23 -1.68
N LYS A 102 -32.67 -1.84 -2.93
CA LYS A 102 -32.72 -0.45 -3.42
C LYS A 102 -31.41 0.34 -3.32
N THR A 103 -30.36 -0.20 -2.69
CA THR A 103 -29.10 0.52 -2.44
C THR A 103 -27.93 -0.01 -3.25
N ALA A 104 -27.94 -1.29 -3.62
CA ALA A 104 -26.90 -1.89 -4.44
C ALA A 104 -27.46 -2.63 -5.65
N TRP A 105 -26.64 -2.69 -6.70
CA TRP A 105 -26.79 -3.59 -7.83
C TRP A 105 -25.96 -4.84 -7.59
N LEU A 106 -26.56 -5.99 -7.81
CA LEU A 106 -25.87 -7.27 -7.97
C LEU A 106 -25.70 -7.54 -9.46
N PHE A 107 -24.45 -7.71 -9.88
CA PHE A 107 -24.11 -8.20 -11.22
C PHE A 107 -23.57 -9.61 -11.10
N TRP A 108 -24.16 -10.57 -11.81
CA TRP A 108 -23.65 -11.94 -11.82
C TRP A 108 -23.77 -12.63 -13.18
N CYS A 109 -22.93 -13.64 -13.41
CA CYS A 109 -22.97 -14.47 -14.60
C CYS A 109 -22.57 -15.92 -14.27
N VAL A 110 -22.85 -16.83 -15.21
CA VAL A 110 -22.34 -18.20 -15.18
C VAL A 110 -21.25 -18.32 -16.26
N THR A 111 -20.10 -18.85 -15.89
CA THR A 111 -19.02 -19.17 -16.83
C THR A 111 -18.23 -20.36 -16.34
N ASN A 112 -17.48 -20.99 -17.24
CA ASN A 112 -16.55 -22.05 -16.90
C ASN A 112 -15.51 -21.56 -15.89
N ARG A 113 -15.29 -22.37 -14.85
CA ARG A 113 -14.28 -22.15 -13.84
C ARG A 113 -13.15 -23.15 -14.06
N ALA A 114 -12.02 -22.66 -14.56
CA ALA A 114 -10.77 -23.42 -14.44
C ALA A 114 -10.51 -23.69 -12.94
N SER A 115 -10.03 -24.89 -12.61
CA SER A 115 -9.86 -25.34 -11.24
C SER A 115 -9.18 -24.26 -10.38
N ASP A 116 -9.67 -24.09 -9.16
CA ASP A 116 -9.03 -23.26 -8.12
C ASP A 116 -9.14 -21.74 -8.34
N ARG A 117 -9.69 -21.26 -9.47
CA ARG A 117 -9.85 -19.82 -9.70
C ARG A 117 -10.93 -19.23 -8.80
N LYS A 118 -10.54 -18.22 -8.01
CA LYS A 118 -11.45 -17.38 -7.20
C LYS A 118 -12.08 -16.23 -8.01
N TRP A 119 -11.45 -15.84 -9.11
CA TRP A 119 -11.84 -14.66 -9.89
C TRP A 119 -12.25 -15.05 -11.31
N SER A 120 -13.17 -14.27 -11.87
CA SER A 120 -13.54 -14.35 -13.29
C SER A 120 -12.35 -14.07 -14.21
N GLU A 121 -12.42 -14.57 -15.44
CA GLU A 121 -11.36 -14.38 -16.43
C GLU A 121 -11.28 -12.92 -16.91
N GLN A 122 -12.43 -12.32 -17.20
CA GLN A 122 -12.58 -10.93 -17.60
C GLN A 122 -12.75 -10.02 -16.37
N GLY A 123 -12.49 -8.73 -16.56
CA GLY A 123 -12.68 -7.72 -15.53
C GLY A 123 -12.74 -6.31 -16.12
N ILE A 124 -12.95 -5.33 -15.26
CA ILE A 124 -12.87 -3.90 -15.57
C ILE A 124 -11.40 -3.50 -15.45
N SER A 125 -10.81 -2.90 -16.48
CA SER A 125 -9.43 -2.43 -16.39
C SER A 125 -9.31 -1.34 -15.33
N LYS A 126 -8.19 -1.30 -14.59
CA LYS A 126 -7.88 -0.19 -13.67
C LYS A 126 -7.94 1.17 -14.37
N LYS A 127 -7.70 1.24 -15.68
CA LYS A 127 -7.82 2.47 -16.49
C LYS A 127 -9.26 2.99 -16.61
N ASP A 128 -10.25 2.12 -16.43
CA ASP A 128 -11.67 2.45 -16.50
C ASP A 128 -12.28 2.69 -15.10
N ILE A 129 -11.45 2.69 -14.06
CA ILE A 129 -11.84 2.91 -12.68
C ILE A 129 -11.38 4.30 -12.26
N GLU A 130 -12.30 5.05 -11.69
CA GLU A 130 -11.98 6.29 -10.98
C GLU A 130 -12.03 6.04 -9.48
N VAL A 131 -11.14 6.69 -8.74
CA VAL A 131 -11.06 6.60 -7.28
C VAL A 131 -11.16 8.00 -6.67
N LEU A 132 -11.78 8.10 -5.49
CA LEU A 132 -11.78 9.35 -4.75
C LEU A 132 -10.39 9.54 -4.13
N ASP A 133 -9.70 10.61 -4.50
CA ASP A 133 -8.32 10.86 -4.05
C ASP A 133 -8.30 11.74 -2.78
N PHE A 134 -7.10 11.98 -2.21
CA PHE A 134 -6.97 12.75 -0.97
C PHE A 134 -7.48 14.20 -1.05
N ASP A 135 -7.55 14.78 -2.24
CA ASP A 135 -8.05 16.14 -2.48
C ASP A 135 -9.57 16.21 -2.67
N GLY A 136 -10.27 15.08 -2.65
CA GLY A 136 -11.72 15.00 -2.81
C GLY A 136 -12.19 14.95 -4.26
N GLU A 137 -11.25 14.89 -5.20
CA GLU A 137 -11.55 14.74 -6.61
C GLU A 137 -11.57 13.25 -6.99
N TRP A 138 -12.45 12.92 -7.94
CA TRP A 138 -12.44 11.62 -8.58
C TRP A 138 -11.38 11.61 -9.68
N LYS A 139 -10.40 10.71 -9.57
CA LYS A 139 -9.29 10.62 -10.52
C LYS A 139 -9.18 9.22 -11.11
N PRO A 140 -8.69 9.09 -12.34
CA PRO A 140 -8.28 7.78 -12.87
C PRO A 140 -7.36 7.05 -11.89
N PHE A 141 -7.54 5.74 -11.76
CA PHE A 141 -6.80 4.92 -10.80
C PHE A 141 -5.28 5.12 -10.87
N ASP A 142 -4.72 5.23 -12.08
CA ASP A 142 -3.29 5.40 -12.33
C ASP A 142 -2.75 6.81 -12.05
N GLN A 143 -3.64 7.79 -11.91
CA GLN A 143 -3.31 9.19 -11.60
C GLN A 143 -3.54 9.54 -10.13
N SER A 144 -4.21 8.67 -9.38
CA SER A 144 -4.51 8.88 -7.98
C SER A 144 -3.28 8.74 -7.07
N GLU A 145 -3.15 9.65 -6.10
CA GLU A 145 -2.10 9.56 -5.08
C GLU A 145 -2.34 8.37 -4.14
N ILE A 146 -3.59 8.12 -3.72
CA ILE A 146 -3.91 6.98 -2.84
C ILE A 146 -3.57 5.62 -3.48
N MET A 147 -3.67 5.52 -4.80
CA MET A 147 -3.36 4.29 -5.56
C MET A 147 -1.96 4.24 -6.16
N SER A 148 -1.17 5.30 -6.01
CA SER A 148 0.18 5.34 -6.56
C SER A 148 1.06 4.24 -5.97
N PRO A 149 1.80 3.46 -6.80
CA PRO A 149 2.68 2.42 -6.30
C PRO A 149 3.80 2.98 -5.42
N PRO A 150 4.38 2.19 -4.51
CA PRO A 150 5.45 2.62 -3.62
C PRO A 150 6.60 3.34 -4.33
N ASP A 151 7.06 2.85 -5.49
CA ASP A 151 8.13 3.47 -6.28
C ASP A 151 7.82 4.92 -6.66
N ILE A 152 6.59 5.19 -7.09
CA ILE A 152 6.16 6.54 -7.49
C ILE A 152 6.00 7.42 -6.25
N ARG A 153 5.34 6.92 -5.19
CA ARG A 153 5.12 7.68 -3.96
C ARG A 153 6.43 8.08 -3.29
N PHE A 154 7.32 7.11 -3.06
CA PHE A 154 8.60 7.34 -2.40
C PHE A 154 9.61 8.03 -3.31
N GLY A 155 9.58 7.77 -4.62
CA GLY A 155 10.42 8.46 -5.60
C GLY A 155 10.19 9.97 -5.62
N LYS A 156 8.92 10.44 -5.54
CA LYS A 156 8.58 11.86 -5.42
C LYS A 156 9.18 12.53 -4.17
N LEU A 157 9.42 11.76 -3.11
CA LEU A 157 10.03 12.23 -1.86
C LEU A 157 11.57 12.10 -1.88
N GLY A 158 12.14 11.63 -3.00
CA GLY A 158 13.58 11.46 -3.19
C GLY A 158 14.16 10.20 -2.53
N PHE A 159 13.33 9.20 -2.25
CA PHE A 159 13.80 7.88 -1.86
C PHE A 159 14.19 7.06 -3.08
N GLN A 160 15.06 6.07 -2.87
CA GLN A 160 15.52 5.13 -3.88
C GLN A 160 15.21 3.71 -3.44
N PRO A 161 14.77 2.83 -4.36
CA PRO A 161 14.49 1.44 -4.04
C PRO A 161 15.79 0.65 -3.85
N TYR A 162 15.76 -0.27 -2.89
CA TYR A 162 16.81 -1.26 -2.62
C TYR A 162 16.17 -2.63 -2.53
N HIS A 163 16.65 -3.56 -3.36
CA HIS A 163 16.14 -4.92 -3.41
C HIS A 163 17.06 -5.86 -2.63
N TYR A 164 16.48 -6.72 -1.79
CA TYR A 164 17.23 -7.73 -1.04
C TYR A 164 16.47 -9.07 -0.99
N LEU A 165 17.23 -10.15 -0.85
CA LEU A 165 16.68 -11.50 -0.73
C LEU A 165 16.65 -11.91 0.74
N SER A 166 15.45 -11.92 1.32
CA SER A 166 15.23 -12.48 2.65
C SER A 166 15.06 -14.00 2.54
N ASN A 167 15.97 -14.77 3.16
CA ASN A 167 15.90 -16.23 3.30
C ASN A 167 15.47 -16.99 2.03
N GLY A 168 15.96 -16.55 0.86
CA GLY A 168 15.88 -17.29 -0.41
C GLY A 168 14.50 -17.44 -1.05
N THR A 169 13.45 -16.78 -0.57
CA THR A 169 12.09 -17.05 -1.08
C THR A 169 11.56 -15.98 -2.03
N PHE A 170 11.72 -14.68 -1.77
CA PHE A 170 11.29 -13.61 -2.69
C PHE A 170 12.12 -12.32 -2.52
N PRO A 171 12.38 -11.55 -3.60
CA PRO A 171 12.99 -10.23 -3.49
C PRO A 171 12.03 -9.27 -2.78
N LEU A 172 12.53 -8.58 -1.76
CA LEU A 172 11.82 -7.52 -1.05
C LEU A 172 12.42 -6.17 -1.44
N THR A 173 11.58 -5.14 -1.44
CA THR A 173 11.99 -3.77 -1.75
C THR A 173 11.81 -2.88 -0.53
N VAL A 174 12.86 -2.18 -0.14
CA VAL A 174 12.81 -1.07 0.82
C VAL A 174 13.24 0.21 0.14
N TYR A 175 12.86 1.34 0.72
CA TYR A 175 13.14 2.65 0.15
C TYR A 175 14.05 3.40 1.10
N ALA A 176 15.16 3.94 0.61
CA ALA A 176 16.06 4.72 1.46
C ALA A 176 16.36 6.10 0.88
N ALA A 177 16.52 7.07 1.77
CA ALA A 177 16.91 8.43 1.45
C ALA A 177 17.89 8.94 2.52
N SER A 178 18.61 10.02 2.19
CA SER A 178 19.45 10.74 3.14
C SER A 178 19.14 12.25 3.14
N ARG A 179 19.13 12.87 4.32
CA ARG A 179 18.91 14.32 4.50
C ARG A 179 19.77 14.86 5.63
N LEU A 180 20.16 16.13 5.54
CA LEU A 180 20.74 16.85 6.68
C LEU A 180 19.60 17.35 7.57
N VAL A 181 19.69 17.06 8.87
CA VAL A 181 18.68 17.41 9.88
C VAL A 181 19.41 17.93 11.12
N GLU A 182 18.93 19.02 11.69
CA GLU A 182 19.42 19.51 12.98
C GLU A 182 18.82 18.70 14.13
N ILE A 183 19.67 18.04 14.91
CA ILE A 183 19.31 17.25 16.08
C ILE A 183 20.15 17.76 17.25
N ASP A 184 19.49 18.17 18.33
CA ASP A 184 20.13 18.71 19.53
C ASP A 184 21.11 19.87 19.27
N GLY A 185 20.80 20.70 18.27
CA GLY A 185 21.63 21.84 17.86
C GLY A 185 22.81 21.49 16.96
N GLU A 186 22.98 20.22 16.57
CA GLU A 186 24.02 19.77 15.67
C GLU A 186 23.45 19.26 14.34
N ALA A 187 24.12 19.61 13.23
CA ALA A 187 23.79 19.08 11.91
C ALA A 187 24.16 17.60 11.82
N SER A 188 23.14 16.75 11.74
CA SER A 188 23.27 15.31 11.55
C SER A 188 22.86 14.93 10.12
N LEU A 189 23.63 14.05 9.50
CA LEU A 189 23.18 13.36 8.30
C LEU A 189 22.35 12.15 8.71
N VAL A 190 21.08 12.20 8.37
CA VAL A 190 20.10 11.17 8.64
C VAL A 190 19.94 10.29 7.42
N PHE A 191 20.15 8.99 7.60
CA PHE A 191 19.71 7.95 6.69
C PHE A 191 18.35 7.44 7.19
N LEU A 192 17.36 7.44 6.31
CA LEU A 192 16.04 6.92 6.63
C LEU A 192 15.70 5.80 5.68
N LEU A 193 15.45 4.63 6.27
CA LEU A 193 14.94 3.46 5.58
C LEU A 193 13.44 3.37 5.84
N ASN A 194 12.65 3.43 4.78
CA ASN A 194 11.20 3.30 4.82
C ASN A 194 10.79 1.91 4.32
N HIS A 195 10.00 1.23 5.14
CA HIS A 195 9.38 -0.03 4.77
C HIS A 195 7.94 0.21 4.28
N PRO A 196 7.62 -0.08 3.01
CA PRO A 196 6.25 0.07 2.53
C PRO A 196 5.33 -0.84 3.34
N VAL A 197 4.17 -0.32 3.74
CA VAL A 197 3.16 -1.06 4.50
C VAL A 197 2.63 -2.28 3.73
N GLU A 198 2.79 -2.28 2.41
CA GLU A 198 2.44 -3.35 1.47
C GLU A 198 3.28 -4.62 1.63
N THR A 199 4.40 -4.54 2.33
CA THR A 199 5.32 -5.66 2.51
C THR A 199 4.96 -6.46 3.77
N HIS A 200 5.11 -7.78 3.73
CA HIS A 200 4.83 -8.64 4.91
C HIS A 200 6.08 -8.98 5.75
N GLN A 201 7.26 -8.93 5.14
CA GLN A 201 8.53 -9.15 5.83
C GLN A 201 9.18 -7.82 6.16
N ARG A 202 9.86 -7.72 7.30
CA ARG A 202 10.48 -6.49 7.79
C ARG A 202 12.00 -6.59 7.76
N ILE A 203 12.64 -5.64 7.10
CA ILE A 203 14.11 -5.61 6.93
C ILE A 203 14.90 -5.53 8.24
N TYR A 204 14.33 -4.97 9.31
CA TYR A 204 15.02 -4.88 10.59
C TYR A 204 15.21 -6.23 11.30
N ASN A 205 14.66 -7.30 10.73
CA ASN A 205 14.97 -8.68 11.13
C ASN A 205 16.20 -9.25 10.37
N ASP A 206 16.77 -8.52 9.43
CA ASP A 206 17.94 -8.92 8.63
C ASP A 206 19.04 -7.84 8.69
N ALA A 207 19.97 -8.02 9.64
CA ALA A 207 21.09 -7.12 9.84
C ALA A 207 22.03 -7.01 8.64
N ASN A 208 22.16 -8.07 7.84
CA ASN A 208 23.02 -8.05 6.66
C ASN A 208 22.38 -7.19 5.56
N ALA A 209 21.07 -7.30 5.36
CA ALA A 209 20.33 -6.46 4.42
C ALA A 209 20.40 -4.98 4.84
N MET A 210 20.18 -4.66 6.12
CA MET A 210 20.31 -3.29 6.62
C MET A 210 21.73 -2.73 6.43
N GLN A 211 22.75 -3.53 6.75
CA GLN A 211 24.15 -3.13 6.56
C GLN A 211 24.47 -2.87 5.10
N HIS A 212 23.95 -3.69 4.17
CA HIS A 212 24.14 -3.48 2.74
C HIS A 212 23.55 -2.14 2.28
N VAL A 213 22.32 -1.80 2.72
CA VAL A 213 21.70 -0.51 2.42
C VAL A 213 22.53 0.65 2.99
N LEU A 214 23.01 0.55 4.23
CA LEU A 214 23.89 1.55 4.82
C LEU A 214 25.17 1.73 4.00
N ASP A 215 25.84 0.65 3.62
CA ASP A 215 27.07 0.71 2.83
C ASP A 215 26.85 1.43 1.49
N GLU A 216 25.73 1.18 0.81
CA GLU A 216 25.37 1.87 -0.42
C GLU A 216 25.07 3.36 -0.22
N LEU A 217 24.43 3.71 0.90
CA LEU A 217 24.19 5.12 1.25
C LEU A 217 25.50 5.85 1.56
N LEU A 218 26.39 5.23 2.34
CA LEU A 218 27.69 5.81 2.71
C LEU A 218 28.58 6.11 1.51
N LYS A 219 28.54 5.29 0.46
CA LYS A 219 29.25 5.55 -0.81
C LYS A 219 28.87 6.89 -1.44
N ARG A 220 27.68 7.42 -1.16
CA ARG A 220 27.15 8.65 -1.78
C ARG A 220 27.50 9.91 -0.99
N VAL A 221 27.87 9.80 0.29
CA VAL A 221 27.96 10.94 1.20
C VAL A 221 29.41 11.33 1.55
N GLY A 222 30.39 10.53 1.12
CA GLY A 222 31.81 10.84 1.33
C GLY A 222 32.21 10.81 2.81
N ASP A 223 33.22 11.60 3.17
CA ASP A 223 33.81 11.61 4.51
C ASP A 223 32.99 12.45 5.50
N PHE A 224 31.83 11.93 5.93
CA PHE A 224 31.02 12.54 6.97
C PHE A 224 31.42 12.00 8.36
N PRO A 225 31.54 12.84 9.41
CA PRO A 225 31.91 12.37 10.74
C PRO A 225 30.89 11.37 11.28
N ILE A 226 31.35 10.19 11.72
CA ILE A 226 30.47 9.12 12.20
C ILE A 226 29.54 9.57 13.34
N LYS A 227 30.02 10.45 14.22
CA LYS A 227 29.23 11.00 15.33
C LYS A 227 28.01 11.81 14.87
N ASN A 228 28.02 12.29 13.64
CA ASN A 228 26.93 13.06 13.03
C ASN A 228 26.12 12.20 12.03
N LEU A 229 26.40 10.90 11.93
CA LEU A 229 25.61 9.97 11.12
C LEU A 229 24.53 9.37 12.01
N ARG A 230 23.29 9.34 11.53
CA ARG A 230 22.17 8.68 12.21
C ARG A 230 21.43 7.79 11.22
N PHE A 231 21.13 6.56 11.63
CA PHE A 231 20.41 5.60 10.79
C PHE A 231 19.08 5.27 11.43
N PHE A 232 17.99 5.58 10.73
CA PHE A 232 16.65 5.35 11.19
C PHE A 232 15.88 4.42 10.27
N ILE A 233 14.92 3.72 10.86
CA ILE A 233 13.93 2.92 10.17
C ILE A 233 12.57 3.51 10.47
N PHE A 234 11.81 3.79 9.43
CA PHE A 234 10.40 4.15 9.52
C PHE A 234 9.57 2.92 9.13
N ASP A 235 8.88 2.37 10.12
CA ASP A 235 7.87 1.33 9.92
C ASP A 235 6.48 1.89 10.25
N ASP A 236 5.63 1.93 9.23
CA ASP A 236 4.23 2.36 9.31
C ASP A 236 3.30 1.12 9.28
N GLY A 237 3.85 -0.03 9.71
CA GLY A 237 3.36 -1.38 9.45
C GLY A 237 2.10 -1.86 10.20
N GLU A 238 1.56 -2.94 9.63
CA GLU A 238 0.24 -3.55 9.86
C GLU A 238 0.07 -4.28 11.21
N LYS A 239 0.04 -3.57 12.35
CA LYS A 239 -0.67 -4.07 13.56
C LYS A 239 -1.31 -2.91 14.29
N THR A 240 -2.59 -2.69 13.98
CA THR A 240 -3.47 -1.64 14.52
C THR A 240 -3.03 -0.22 14.16
N PHE A 241 -3.99 0.66 13.89
CA PHE A 241 -3.77 2.06 13.45
C PHE A 241 -3.17 2.97 14.53
N ASP A 242 -2.40 2.38 15.44
CA ASP A 242 -1.75 3.01 16.56
C ASP A 242 -0.28 2.61 16.54
N HIS A 243 0.56 3.66 16.48
CA HIS A 243 2.01 3.67 16.60
C HIS A 243 2.78 3.63 15.28
N VAL A 244 3.06 4.83 14.76
CA VAL A 244 4.26 5.06 13.95
C VAL A 244 5.47 4.63 14.76
N HIS A 245 6.33 3.82 14.13
CA HIS A 245 7.55 3.35 14.76
C HIS A 245 8.76 3.91 14.01
N LEU A 246 9.37 4.95 14.58
CA LEU A 246 10.70 5.39 14.16
C LEU A 246 11.72 4.65 15.03
N ALA A 247 12.52 3.77 14.44
CA ALA A 247 13.59 3.07 15.12
C ALA A 247 14.93 3.72 14.78
N GLU A 248 15.72 4.10 15.78
CA GLU A 248 17.13 4.40 15.59
C GLU A 248 17.96 3.12 15.70
N VAL A 249 18.81 2.88 14.72
CA VAL A 249 19.79 1.78 14.75
C VAL A 249 21.17 2.40 14.98
N PRO A 250 21.78 2.22 16.16
CA PRO A 250 23.06 2.82 16.46
C PRO A 250 24.14 2.34 15.50
N MET A 251 25.04 3.25 15.12
CA MET A 251 26.20 2.94 14.29
C MET A 251 27.50 2.92 15.11
N LYS A 252 28.42 2.05 14.73
CA LYS A 252 29.77 1.95 15.31
C LYS A 252 30.82 1.96 14.22
N GLY A 253 31.88 2.70 14.45
CA GLY A 253 33.05 2.69 13.59
C GLY A 253 34.03 1.62 14.04
N GLU A 254 34.54 0.83 13.09
CA GLU A 254 35.51 -0.21 13.38
C GLU A 254 36.56 -0.30 12.27
N TRP A 255 37.82 -0.48 12.65
CA TRP A 255 38.89 -0.81 11.72
C TRP A 255 38.85 -2.30 11.40
N ARG A 256 38.59 -2.64 10.15
CA ARG A 256 38.64 -4.02 9.68
C ARG A 256 39.88 -4.30 8.86
N LEU A 257 40.41 -5.49 9.04
CA LEU A 257 41.46 -6.03 8.18
C LEU A 257 40.90 -6.24 6.77
N GLN A 258 41.43 -5.51 5.80
CA GLN A 258 41.18 -5.71 4.38
C GLN A 258 42.27 -6.63 3.83
N ARG A 259 41.90 -7.89 3.55
CA ARG A 259 42.78 -8.81 2.82
C ARG A 259 42.68 -8.49 1.34
N VAL A 260 43.67 -7.75 0.81
CA VAL A 260 43.79 -7.53 -0.63
C VAL A 260 44.43 -8.77 -1.24
N ALA A 261 43.62 -9.62 -1.88
CA ALA A 261 44.16 -10.69 -2.72
C ALA A 261 44.64 -10.06 -4.03
N ALA A 262 45.94 -9.73 -4.11
CA ALA A 262 46.54 -9.34 -5.37
C ALA A 262 46.57 -10.57 -6.30
N LYS A 263 45.70 -10.59 -7.33
CA LYS A 263 45.90 -11.48 -8.47
C LYS A 263 47.04 -10.93 -9.30
N LEU A 264 48.25 -11.44 -9.11
CA LEU A 264 49.28 -11.39 -10.14
C LEU A 264 49.46 -12.80 -10.70
N PHE A 265 49.63 -12.84 -12.01
CA PHE A 265 49.89 -14.03 -12.83
C PHE A 265 50.81 -15.03 -12.12
N GLY A 266 50.48 -16.32 -12.26
CA GLY A 266 51.04 -17.41 -11.46
C GLY A 266 52.56 -17.39 -11.34
N PHE A 267 53.04 -17.93 -10.21
CA PHE A 267 54.44 -18.28 -9.88
C PHE A 267 55.24 -17.37 -8.91
N ILE A 268 54.65 -16.38 -8.22
CA ILE A 268 55.35 -15.64 -7.12
C ILE A 268 54.55 -15.71 -5.80
N PRO A 269 55.19 -15.90 -4.63
CA PRO A 269 54.51 -15.93 -3.33
C PRO A 269 53.71 -14.66 -3.05
N ILE A 270 52.43 -14.84 -2.68
CA ILE A 270 51.49 -13.78 -2.35
C ILE A 270 51.91 -13.16 -1.01
N THR A 271 52.50 -11.97 -1.03
CA THR A 271 52.53 -11.13 0.17
C THR A 271 51.12 -10.57 0.38
N LEU A 272 50.40 -11.13 1.36
CA LEU A 272 49.17 -10.53 1.88
C LEU A 272 49.57 -9.26 2.63
N THR A 273 49.53 -8.11 1.96
CA THR A 273 49.58 -6.83 2.67
C THR A 273 48.27 -6.68 3.43
N ASN A 274 48.35 -6.78 4.75
CA ASN A 274 47.26 -6.49 5.66
C ASN A 274 46.98 -4.98 5.61
N GLY A 275 45.98 -4.58 4.81
CA GLY A 275 45.42 -3.23 4.90
C GLY A 275 44.39 -3.18 6.02
N TYR A 276 44.17 -2.01 6.62
CA TYR A 276 43.02 -1.77 7.48
C TYR A 276 42.12 -0.75 6.80
N LYS A 277 40.81 -1.05 6.74
CA LYS A 277 39.78 -0.15 6.24
C LYS A 277 38.85 0.19 7.40
N TYR A 278 38.63 1.49 7.64
CA TYR A 278 37.60 1.93 8.56
C TYR A 278 36.23 1.63 7.93
N THR A 279 35.37 0.94 8.68
CA THR A 279 34.02 0.58 8.26
C THR A 279 33.03 0.98 9.32
N ILE A 280 31.81 1.34 8.90
CA ILE A 280 30.72 1.69 9.79
C ILE A 280 29.78 0.49 9.84
N ARG A 281 29.41 0.05 11.04
CA ARG A 281 28.50 -1.07 11.28
C ARG A 281 27.26 -0.65 12.05
N LEU A 282 26.13 -1.29 11.76
CA LEU A 282 24.92 -1.23 12.58
C LEU A 282 25.06 -2.11 13.83
N ASP A 283 24.59 -1.61 14.97
CA ASP A 283 24.38 -2.38 16.21
C ASP A 283 22.91 -2.81 16.31
N ASP A 284 22.54 -3.81 15.50
CA ASP A 284 21.19 -4.38 15.37
C ASP A 284 20.61 -4.93 16.68
N ARG A 285 21.46 -5.22 17.67
CA ARG A 285 21.04 -5.65 19.02
C ARG A 285 20.53 -4.51 19.89
N LYS A 286 20.68 -3.25 19.45
CA LYS A 286 20.33 -2.05 20.21
C LYS A 286 19.39 -1.11 19.45
N ILE A 287 18.40 -1.66 18.74
CA ILE A 287 17.38 -0.83 18.09
C ILE A 287 16.61 -0.05 19.16
N ILE A 288 16.59 1.28 19.04
CA ILE A 288 15.89 2.19 19.96
C ILE A 288 14.62 2.67 19.28
N TRP A 289 13.46 2.30 19.83
CA TRP A 289 12.18 2.71 19.27
C TRP A 289 11.71 4.04 19.87
N HIS A 290 11.38 4.99 18.99
CA HIS A 290 10.79 6.27 19.33
C HIS A 290 9.29 6.26 18.97
N GLN A 291 8.44 6.65 19.93
CA GLN A 291 7.01 6.76 19.71
C GLN A 291 6.64 8.10 19.04
N GLY A 292 5.57 8.05 18.23
CA GLY A 292 5.23 9.04 17.19
C GLY A 292 5.02 10.51 17.57
N SER A 293 4.96 10.88 18.86
CA SER A 293 4.77 12.27 19.31
C SER A 293 6.04 12.99 19.77
N GLY A 294 7.21 12.33 19.74
CA GLY A 294 8.48 12.95 20.14
C GLY A 294 8.98 14.02 19.15
N ASP A 295 9.67 15.04 19.66
CA ASP A 295 10.26 16.12 18.83
C ASP A 295 11.22 15.57 17.75
N LEU A 296 12.05 14.59 18.12
CA LEU A 296 12.92 13.89 17.16
C LEU A 296 12.12 13.25 16.03
N VAL A 297 11.05 12.53 16.34
CA VAL A 297 10.21 11.88 15.32
C VAL A 297 9.62 12.92 14.39
N GLY A 298 9.03 14.00 14.94
CA GLY A 298 8.48 15.09 14.15
C GLY A 298 9.52 15.76 13.24
N LYS A 299 10.75 15.98 13.73
CA LYS A 299 11.87 16.52 12.94
C LYS A 299 12.24 15.60 11.78
N ILE A 300 12.42 14.31 12.03
CA ILE A 300 12.75 13.34 10.98
C ILE A 300 11.63 13.26 9.94
N LEU A 301 10.38 13.07 10.36
CA LEU A 301 9.26 12.94 9.40
C LEU A 301 9.09 14.19 8.53
N ARG A 302 9.21 15.39 9.10
CA ARG A 302 9.17 16.65 8.33
C ARG A 302 10.33 16.75 7.33
N ALA A 303 11.55 16.40 7.73
CA ALA A 303 12.72 16.48 6.86
C ALA A 303 12.64 15.55 5.64
N PHE A 304 11.90 14.45 5.75
CA PHE A 304 11.66 13.49 4.68
C PHE A 304 10.29 13.63 4.01
N HIS A 305 9.50 14.65 4.38
CA HIS A 305 8.13 14.85 3.90
C HIS A 305 7.26 13.59 4.04
N LEU A 306 7.48 12.82 5.11
CA LEU A 306 6.70 11.62 5.41
C LEU A 306 5.51 11.99 6.27
N GLU A 307 4.33 11.57 5.81
CA GLU A 307 3.09 11.65 6.57
C GLU A 307 2.76 10.26 7.13
N PRO A 308 2.64 10.12 8.46
CA PRO A 308 2.12 8.91 9.12
C PRO A 308 0.83 8.38 8.49
N GLN A 309 0.69 7.06 8.38
CA GLN A 309 -0.54 6.45 7.85
C GLN A 309 -1.79 6.91 8.61
N LYS A 310 -1.73 7.06 9.94
CA LYS A 310 -2.86 7.58 10.74
C LYS A 310 -3.30 8.99 10.31
N GLN A 311 -2.35 9.88 10.02
CA GLN A 311 -2.64 11.24 9.55
C GLN A 311 -3.21 11.20 8.13
N ARG A 312 -2.61 10.38 7.26
CA ARG A 312 -3.10 10.17 5.89
C ARG A 312 -4.53 9.62 5.86
N ILE A 313 -4.83 8.64 6.72
CA ILE A 313 -6.18 8.09 6.91
C ILE A 313 -7.11 9.19 7.39
N ALA A 314 -6.75 9.93 8.45
CA ALA A 314 -7.59 11.00 8.97
C ALA A 314 -7.91 12.07 7.92
N ARG A 315 -6.92 12.48 7.12
CA ARG A 315 -7.10 13.39 5.98
C ARG A 315 -8.10 12.83 4.99
N TYR A 316 -7.93 11.57 4.58
CA TYR A 316 -8.83 10.90 3.67
C TYR A 316 -10.25 10.76 4.21
N VAL A 317 -10.42 10.41 5.49
CA VAL A 317 -11.75 10.32 6.13
C VAL A 317 -12.45 11.69 6.06
N ASN A 318 -11.74 12.77 6.36
CA ASN A 318 -12.31 14.13 6.29
C ASN A 318 -12.75 14.46 4.86
N THR A 319 -11.93 14.10 3.86
CA THR A 319 -12.26 14.26 2.45
C THR A 319 -13.53 13.51 2.07
N VAL A 320 -13.65 12.25 2.48
CA VAL A 320 -14.83 11.41 2.22
C VAL A 320 -16.09 11.97 2.91
N VAL A 321 -15.97 12.43 4.15
CA VAL A 321 -17.08 13.05 4.89
C VAL A 321 -17.55 14.32 4.17
N ALA A 322 -16.63 15.18 3.75
CA ALA A 322 -16.98 16.37 2.98
C ALA A 322 -17.69 16.01 1.66
N ALA A 323 -17.20 14.98 0.94
CA ALA A 323 -17.83 14.51 -0.30
C ALA A 323 -19.25 13.96 -0.07
N ARG A 324 -19.48 13.24 1.04
CA ARG A 324 -20.82 12.80 1.46
C ARG A 324 -21.75 13.98 1.70
N ASP A 325 -21.32 14.97 2.47
CA ASP A 325 -22.17 16.08 2.87
C ASP A 325 -22.57 16.93 1.63
N ILE A 326 -21.69 17.03 0.64
CA ILE A 326 -21.99 17.61 -0.68
C ILE A 326 -23.04 16.77 -1.44
N ALA A 327 -22.87 15.44 -1.50
CA ALA A 327 -23.80 14.55 -2.20
C ALA A 327 -25.22 14.60 -1.59
N GLN A 328 -25.31 14.61 -0.26
CA GLN A 328 -26.58 14.74 0.46
C GLN A 328 -27.27 16.08 0.17
N SER A 329 -26.51 17.17 0.14
CA SER A 329 -27.02 18.50 -0.18
C SER A 329 -27.58 18.57 -1.61
N LYS A 330 -26.89 17.96 -2.59
CA LYS A 330 -27.38 17.87 -3.98
C LYS A 330 -28.70 17.09 -4.08
N LYS A 331 -28.83 16.00 -3.32
CA LYS A 331 -30.05 15.19 -3.29
C LYS A 331 -31.25 15.99 -2.77
N ILE A 332 -31.09 16.69 -1.65
CA ILE A 332 -32.15 17.53 -1.06
C ILE A 332 -32.62 18.57 -2.07
N ILE A 333 -31.68 19.31 -2.70
CA ILE A 333 -32.00 20.32 -3.72
C ILE A 333 -32.76 19.69 -4.91
N SER A 334 -32.36 18.50 -5.35
CA SER A 334 -33.05 17.82 -6.46
C SER A 334 -34.46 17.35 -6.11
N GLU A 335 -34.68 16.89 -4.88
CA GLU A 335 -36.00 16.45 -4.40
C GLU A 335 -36.95 17.64 -4.27
N GLU A 336 -36.47 18.77 -3.73
CA GLU A 336 -37.22 20.03 -3.64
C GLU A 336 -37.63 20.54 -5.04
N ALA A 337 -36.70 20.52 -6.01
CA ALA A 337 -36.96 20.97 -7.38
C ALA A 337 -37.96 20.09 -8.15
N THR A 338 -38.22 18.86 -7.71
CA THR A 338 -39.22 17.95 -8.32
C THR A 338 -40.56 17.95 -7.60
N ALA A 339 -40.64 18.59 -6.44
CA ALA A 339 -41.87 18.71 -5.65
C ALA A 339 -42.69 19.97 -5.98
N GLU A 340 -42.08 20.93 -6.67
CA GLU A 340 -42.73 22.09 -7.32
C GLU A 340 -43.20 21.75 -8.74
#